data_AF-A0A958IW42-F1
#
_entry.id   AF-A0A958IW42-F1
#
_cell.length_a   1.000
_cell.length_b   1.000
_cell.length_c   1.000
_cell.angle_alpha   90.00
_cell.angle_beta   90.00
_cell.angle_gamma   90.00
#
_symmetry.space_group_name_H-M   'P 1'
#
loop_
_entity.id
_entity.type
_entity.pdbx_description
1 polymer ?
#
loop_
_entity_poly.entity_id
_entity_poly.type
_entity_poly.pdbx_seq_one_letter_code
_entity_poly.pdbx_strand_id
1 'polypeptide(L)'
;MKLKYVMVVLLGLLTACGGYKQLTPKPEVVALEAGYTPILNKDKSFELKKGKKYYMTFPAALKPNFYLVLKAARLEQLNSHLTRQFTKGKGDIKIAEESAANDDLLVYKLDQTVPVFTWVIEEVLAEMVLDLDYRYVPVWRYRFETKNAEFQSILARNKVSRDNYDNLGNGVNPENLRFDEILNEIRTKSGNLKAIQGELLEIEAIFPPDIKNSDDKAYLDYTGLRQELEEELRFHENYSNVLNFFKREKETRNNNTTFSESLSEFNRFFADKSRYPEHVRRAAEKAMAQRLSTVAPFYENKIRQKRDVSPLDIPVDELEKLFKESGRASDPQFQAIAKFTRAFNRNAEALAGTRKGLNDIMARTRNSSNWPSDNFYTNLVPEMDRLLSSLPSASTAQYGQLASAPCVEQLNREALSINQQVNAAQQNFDQAAALVPQINRLRSQNDYRGIIQLLKANSQIDFLVDQYANVDRLSLEQQTAEIAAAYDSKQWALAESRLRS
;
A
#
# COMPACT_ATOMS: atom_id res chain seq x y z
N MET A 1 104.27 23.46 34.08
CA MET A 1 104.40 23.80 32.64
C MET A 1 103.49 22.85 31.87
N LYS A 2 102.37 23.32 31.27
CA LYS A 2 101.35 22.48 30.57
C LYS A 2 100.69 21.46 31.55
N LEU A 3 99.52 20.85 31.38
CA LEU A 3 98.26 21.09 30.64
C LEU A 3 97.18 20.33 31.48
N LYS A 4 95.85 20.50 31.41
CA LYS A 4 94.91 21.19 30.52
C LYS A 4 93.58 21.36 31.31
N TYR A 5 92.75 22.38 31.07
CA TYR A 5 91.32 22.29 31.36
C TYR A 5 90.67 21.23 30.43
N VAL A 6 89.54 20.63 30.84
CA VAL A 6 88.54 19.80 30.10
C VAL A 6 88.27 18.49 30.84
N MET A 7 87.39 18.51 31.86
CA MET A 7 86.56 17.35 32.25
C MET A 7 85.33 17.63 33.14
N VAL A 8 84.72 18.83 33.07
CA VAL A 8 83.51 19.16 33.89
C VAL A 8 82.27 19.50 33.03
N VAL A 9 82.36 19.35 31.70
CA VAL A 9 81.22 19.54 30.76
C VAL A 9 80.67 18.20 30.25
N LEU A 10 81.23 17.06 30.67
CA LEU A 10 80.75 15.73 30.29
C LEU A 10 79.69 15.13 31.24
N LEU A 11 78.98 15.98 32.00
CA LEU A 11 77.82 15.59 32.83
C LEU A 11 76.47 16.06 32.24
N GLY A 12 76.48 16.60 31.01
CA GLY A 12 75.29 17.13 30.32
C GLY A 12 74.81 16.33 29.10
N LEU A 13 75.38 15.15 28.83
CA LEU A 13 75.13 14.36 27.62
C LEU A 13 74.79 12.88 27.88
N LEU A 14 74.08 12.62 28.97
CA LEU A 14 73.15 11.48 29.05
C LEU A 14 71.71 12.00 28.91
N THR A 15 71.44 12.63 27.77
CA THR A 15 70.08 12.83 27.27
C THR A 15 69.39 11.47 27.29
N ALA A 16 68.30 11.35 28.04
CA ALA A 16 67.56 10.10 28.13
C ALA A 16 67.15 9.67 26.71
N CYS A 17 67.65 8.51 26.27
CA CYS A 17 67.15 7.86 25.06
C CYS A 17 65.68 7.49 25.28
N GLY A 18 64.79 8.43 24.96
CA GLY A 18 63.33 8.27 24.95
C GLY A 18 62.85 7.38 23.80
N GLY A 19 63.54 6.25 23.60
CA GLY A 19 63.05 5.17 22.74
C GLY A 19 61.95 4.41 23.45
N TYR A 20 60.92 4.01 22.69
CA TYR A 20 59.87 3.15 23.20
C TYR A 20 60.47 1.79 23.57
N LYS A 21 60.07 1.24 24.72
CA LYS A 21 60.47 -0.10 25.14
C LYS A 21 59.51 -1.14 24.54
N GLN A 22 60.03 -2.13 23.82
CA GLN A 22 59.20 -3.24 23.36
C GLN A 22 58.76 -4.09 24.56
N LEU A 23 57.47 -4.40 24.59
CA LEU A 23 56.89 -5.50 25.35
C LEU A 23 56.94 -6.72 24.43
N THR A 24 57.65 -7.76 24.85
CA THR A 24 57.83 -9.00 24.07
C THR A 24 57.14 -10.14 24.82
N PRO A 25 55.90 -10.50 24.45
CA PRO A 25 55.18 -11.61 25.05
C PRO A 25 55.93 -12.94 24.92
N LYS A 26 55.80 -13.81 25.92
CA LYS A 26 56.23 -15.21 25.89
C LYS A 26 55.15 -16.04 26.59
N PRO A 27 54.39 -16.90 25.88
CA PRO A 27 54.49 -17.21 24.44
C PRO A 27 54.22 -16.00 23.53
N GLU A 28 54.65 -16.09 22.27
CA GLU A 28 54.39 -15.05 21.27
C GLU A 28 52.89 -14.98 20.92
N VAL A 29 52.44 -13.79 20.52
CA VAL A 29 51.04 -13.54 20.15
C VAL A 29 50.71 -14.28 18.85
N VAL A 30 49.61 -15.03 18.83
CA VAL A 30 49.14 -15.77 17.65
C VAL A 30 47.78 -15.27 17.20
N ALA A 31 47.59 -15.11 15.88
CA ALA A 31 46.33 -14.63 15.31
C ALA A 31 45.23 -15.71 15.21
N LEU A 32 45.11 -16.54 16.24
CA LEU A 32 44.10 -17.60 16.30
C LEU A 32 42.80 -17.09 16.91
N GLU A 33 41.69 -17.53 16.33
CA GLU A 33 40.36 -17.29 16.86
C GLU A 33 40.16 -18.12 18.14
N ALA A 34 39.97 -17.44 19.27
CA ALA A 34 39.93 -18.05 20.59
C ALA A 34 39.10 -17.22 21.59
N GLY A 35 39.11 -17.64 22.85
CA GLY A 35 38.78 -16.76 23.98
C GLY A 35 39.89 -15.75 24.27
N TYR A 36 39.72 -14.97 25.32
CA TYR A 36 40.77 -14.08 25.83
C TYR A 36 42.00 -14.88 26.26
N THR A 37 43.18 -14.46 25.77
CA THR A 37 44.48 -15.08 26.06
C THR A 37 45.37 -14.06 26.78
N PRO A 38 45.94 -14.38 27.95
CA PRO A 38 46.74 -13.43 28.71
C PRO A 38 48.10 -13.14 28.06
N ILE A 39 48.54 -11.89 28.14
CA ILE A 39 49.81 -11.41 27.61
C ILE A 39 50.85 -11.31 28.74
N LEU A 40 51.69 -12.33 28.81
CA LEU A 40 52.71 -12.47 29.85
C LEU A 40 54.12 -12.38 29.29
N ASN A 41 55.07 -12.01 30.15
CA ASN A 41 56.50 -12.17 29.96
C ASN A 41 56.96 -13.45 30.68
N LYS A 42 56.87 -14.59 29.97
CA LYS A 42 56.92 -15.93 30.55
C LYS A 42 55.70 -16.12 31.45
N ASP A 43 55.90 -16.14 32.77
CA ASP A 43 54.89 -16.46 33.77
C ASP A 43 54.49 -15.23 34.60
N LYS A 44 54.80 -14.01 34.12
CA LYS A 44 54.57 -12.74 34.83
C LYS A 44 54.00 -11.65 33.93
N SER A 45 53.05 -10.89 34.45
CA SER A 45 52.53 -9.67 33.83
C SER A 45 53.63 -8.59 33.65
N PHE A 46 53.39 -7.61 32.78
CA PHE A 46 54.39 -6.57 32.49
C PHE A 46 54.33 -5.41 33.51
N GLU A 47 55.48 -4.96 34.02
CA GLU A 47 55.58 -3.76 34.85
C GLU A 47 55.78 -2.50 34.00
N LEU A 48 54.82 -1.58 34.06
CA LEU A 48 54.86 -0.29 33.38
C LEU A 48 55.25 0.82 34.36
N LYS A 49 56.24 1.63 33.97
CA LYS A 49 56.77 2.74 34.77
C LYS A 49 56.18 4.05 34.28
N LYS A 50 55.81 4.92 35.22
CA LYS A 50 55.28 6.26 34.95
C LYS A 50 56.17 7.05 33.98
N GLY A 51 55.55 7.69 32.99
CA GLY A 51 56.23 8.53 32.00
C GLY A 51 57.14 7.77 31.02
N LYS A 52 57.04 6.44 30.93
CA LYS A 52 57.74 5.64 29.90
C LYS A 52 56.81 5.26 28.76
N LYS A 53 57.37 5.19 27.56
CA LYS A 53 56.69 4.76 26.34
C LYS A 53 56.96 3.30 26.04
N TYR A 54 55.95 2.60 25.56
CA TYR A 54 56.02 1.17 25.28
C TYR A 54 55.38 0.83 23.94
N TYR A 55 55.72 -0.31 23.36
CA TYR A 55 55.00 -0.85 22.20
C TYR A 55 54.95 -2.38 22.22
N MET A 56 53.93 -2.94 21.59
CA MET A 56 53.76 -4.38 21.42
C MET A 56 53.28 -4.68 19.99
N THR A 57 53.75 -5.75 19.40
CA THR A 57 53.44 -6.15 18.02
C THR A 57 52.43 -7.29 17.99
N PHE A 58 51.44 -7.17 17.11
CA PHE A 58 50.34 -8.11 16.91
C PHE A 58 50.32 -8.56 15.43
N PRO A 59 50.33 -9.86 15.12
CA PRO A 59 50.23 -10.33 13.73
C PRO A 59 48.90 -9.97 13.06
N ALA A 60 48.87 -10.01 11.73
CA ALA A 60 47.63 -9.95 10.94
C ALA A 60 46.66 -11.10 11.29
N ALA A 61 45.35 -10.85 11.18
CA ALA A 61 44.35 -11.91 11.28
C ALA A 61 44.48 -12.93 10.14
N LEU A 62 44.26 -14.22 10.45
CA LEU A 62 44.30 -15.30 9.46
C LEU A 62 43.17 -15.25 8.42
N LYS A 63 42.06 -14.58 8.75
CA LYS A 63 40.88 -14.37 7.90
C LYS A 63 40.54 -12.86 7.85
N PRO A 64 39.87 -12.37 6.78
CA PRO A 64 39.40 -10.99 6.70
C PRO A 64 38.21 -10.75 7.65
N ASN A 65 37.90 -9.48 7.94
CA ASN A 65 36.82 -9.05 8.84
C ASN A 65 36.97 -9.56 10.29
N PHE A 66 38.13 -9.32 10.89
CA PHE A 66 38.44 -9.61 12.30
C PHE A 66 38.71 -8.33 13.10
N TYR A 67 38.36 -8.36 14.38
CA TYR A 67 38.85 -7.44 15.40
C TYR A 67 40.06 -8.04 16.12
N LEU A 68 41.02 -7.17 16.47
CA LEU A 68 41.86 -7.36 17.64
C LEU A 68 41.15 -6.68 18.81
N VAL A 69 40.81 -7.45 19.84
CA VAL A 69 40.28 -6.93 21.09
C VAL A 69 41.37 -7.07 22.15
N LEU A 70 41.73 -5.97 22.78
CA LEU A 70 42.64 -5.90 23.92
C LEU A 70 41.82 -5.60 25.17
N LYS A 71 41.90 -6.45 26.18
CA LYS A 71 41.25 -6.23 27.47
C LYS A 71 42.31 -5.93 28.50
N ALA A 72 42.25 -4.75 29.14
CA ALA A 72 43.19 -4.39 30.20
C ALA A 72 42.49 -3.63 31.30
N ALA A 73 42.82 -3.95 32.54
CA ALA A 73 42.36 -3.15 33.67
C ALA A 73 43.06 -1.79 33.69
N ARG A 74 42.32 -0.74 34.05
CA ARG A 74 42.82 0.63 34.24
C ARG A 74 43.35 1.30 32.96
N LEU A 75 42.61 1.16 31.85
CA LEU A 75 42.94 1.82 30.58
C LEU A 75 43.08 3.34 30.71
N GLU A 76 42.41 3.99 31.67
CA GLU A 76 42.54 5.42 31.92
C GLU A 76 43.95 5.85 32.37
N GLN A 77 44.81 4.91 32.80
CA GLN A 77 46.22 5.18 33.10
C GLN A 77 47.13 5.17 31.85
N LEU A 78 46.60 4.81 30.68
CA LEU A 78 47.35 4.55 29.45
C LEU A 78 46.86 5.44 28.29
N ASN A 79 47.70 6.36 27.84
CA ASN A 79 47.50 7.00 26.54
C ASN A 79 48.02 6.03 25.46
N SER A 80 47.12 5.32 24.77
CA SER A 80 47.51 4.27 23.81
C SER A 80 46.71 4.31 22.50
N HIS A 81 47.25 3.67 21.46
CA HIS A 81 46.58 3.50 20.16
C HIS A 81 47.16 2.32 19.39
N LEU A 82 46.41 1.77 18.42
CA LEU A 82 46.92 0.82 17.44
C LEU A 82 47.34 1.54 16.14
N THR A 83 48.44 1.11 15.53
CA THR A 83 48.88 1.60 14.21
C THR A 83 49.28 0.48 13.26
N ARG A 84 49.12 0.73 11.96
CA ARG A 84 49.58 -0.11 10.84
C ARG A 84 51.07 0.05 10.53
N GLN A 85 51.66 1.18 10.94
CA GLN A 85 53.06 1.52 10.66
C GLN A 85 53.63 2.30 11.84
N PHE A 86 54.51 1.65 12.61
CA PHE A 86 55.16 2.27 13.75
C PHE A 86 56.48 2.95 13.36
N THR A 87 56.49 4.27 13.42
CA THR A 87 57.63 5.15 13.08
C THR A 87 58.36 5.68 14.30
N LYS A 88 58.11 5.08 15.48
CA LYS A 88 58.51 5.59 16.81
C LYS A 88 57.84 6.94 17.13
N GLY A 89 56.53 7.06 16.86
CA GLY A 89 55.73 8.23 17.20
C GLY A 89 55.82 9.41 16.23
N LYS A 90 56.41 9.24 15.04
CA LYS A 90 56.62 10.33 14.05
C LYS A 90 55.64 10.25 12.88
N GLY A 91 54.36 10.46 13.18
CA GLY A 91 53.28 10.43 12.17
C GLY A 91 52.66 9.05 11.99
N ASP A 92 52.58 8.27 13.07
CA ASP A 92 51.95 6.95 13.08
C ASP A 92 50.48 7.06 12.65
N ILE A 93 50.09 6.26 11.65
CA ILE A 93 48.71 6.23 11.14
C ILE A 93 47.86 5.44 12.15
N LYS A 94 47.11 6.16 12.98
CA LYS A 94 46.26 5.56 14.01
C LYS A 94 45.07 4.84 13.38
N ILE A 95 44.78 3.64 13.88
CA ILE A 95 43.54 2.91 13.56
C ILE A 95 42.45 3.41 14.49
N ALA A 96 41.23 3.57 13.97
CA ALA A 96 40.08 3.92 14.79
C ALA A 96 39.83 2.83 15.84
N GLU A 97 39.54 3.28 17.06
CA GLU A 97 39.12 2.47 18.18
C GLU A 97 37.58 2.37 18.13
N GLU A 98 37.02 1.18 18.30
CA GLU A 98 35.59 0.86 18.10
C GLU A 98 34.88 0.37 19.40
N SER A 99 35.48 0.53 20.59
CA SER A 99 34.86 0.08 21.85
C SER A 99 33.77 1.03 22.37
N ALA A 100 32.99 0.55 23.34
CA ALA A 100 32.00 1.36 24.03
C ALA A 100 32.66 2.23 25.10
N ALA A 101 32.16 3.45 25.30
CA ALA A 101 32.69 4.34 26.32
C ALA A 101 32.56 3.73 27.73
N ASN A 102 33.68 3.68 28.45
CA ASN A 102 33.85 3.10 29.81
C ASN A 102 33.91 1.57 29.89
N ASP A 103 34.31 0.86 28.82
CA ASP A 103 34.68 -0.55 28.90
C ASP A 103 36.20 -0.72 29.18
N ASP A 104 36.61 -1.84 29.78
CA ASP A 104 38.03 -2.24 29.96
C ASP A 104 38.63 -2.80 28.65
N LEU A 105 38.08 -2.39 27.49
CA LEU A 105 38.37 -2.92 26.15
C LEU A 105 38.85 -1.84 25.18
N LEU A 106 39.83 -2.21 24.36
CA LEU A 106 40.19 -1.54 23.11
C LEU A 106 39.90 -2.49 21.93
N VAL A 107 39.11 -2.05 20.96
CA VAL A 107 38.62 -2.84 19.83
C VAL A 107 39.12 -2.20 18.53
N TYR A 108 39.91 -2.95 17.75
CA TYR A 108 40.50 -2.43 16.51
C TYR A 108 40.19 -3.34 15.32
N LYS A 109 39.52 -2.81 14.29
CA LYS A 109 39.26 -3.55 13.06
C LYS A 109 40.55 -3.75 12.28
N LEU A 110 40.91 -5.00 12.03
CA LEU A 110 42.14 -5.34 11.34
C LEU A 110 41.96 -5.35 9.82
N ASP A 111 42.99 -4.86 9.14
CA ASP A 111 43.16 -4.94 7.69
C ASP A 111 44.14 -6.06 7.35
N GLN A 112 43.66 -7.11 6.67
CA GLN A 112 44.46 -8.30 6.37
C GLN A 112 45.66 -8.01 5.46
N THR A 113 45.70 -6.86 4.78
CA THR A 113 46.86 -6.46 3.94
C THR A 113 48.06 -5.99 4.77
N VAL A 114 47.88 -5.71 6.07
CA VAL A 114 48.93 -5.25 6.98
C VAL A 114 49.48 -6.45 7.76
N PRO A 115 50.75 -6.85 7.59
CA PRO A 115 51.28 -8.09 8.18
C PRO A 115 51.47 -8.02 9.70
N VAL A 116 51.74 -6.83 10.24
CA VAL A 116 51.97 -6.60 11.68
C VAL A 116 51.36 -5.26 12.08
N PHE A 117 50.55 -5.30 13.13
CA PHE A 117 50.02 -4.14 13.83
C PHE A 117 50.88 -3.84 15.06
N THR A 118 50.99 -2.56 15.44
CA THR A 118 51.69 -2.16 16.67
C THR A 118 50.74 -1.43 17.59
N TRP A 119 50.55 -1.95 18.81
CA TRP A 119 49.90 -1.22 19.90
C TRP A 119 50.96 -0.39 20.60
N VAL A 120 50.72 0.92 20.68
CA VAL A 120 51.68 1.92 21.14
C VAL A 120 51.11 2.59 22.38
N ILE A 121 51.85 2.52 23.48
CA ILE A 121 51.58 3.27 24.70
C ILE A 121 52.48 4.51 24.67
N GLU A 122 51.86 5.65 24.41
CA GLU A 122 52.50 6.97 24.34
C GLU A 122 52.83 7.53 25.72
N GLU A 123 52.02 7.22 26.73
CA GLU A 123 52.21 7.67 28.11
C GLU A 123 51.58 6.71 29.10
N VAL A 124 52.24 6.56 30.25
CA VAL A 124 51.80 5.80 31.42
C VAL A 124 51.70 6.78 32.59
N LEU A 125 50.50 7.02 33.11
CA LEU A 125 50.23 8.10 34.07
C LEU A 125 50.66 7.78 35.51
N ALA A 126 50.65 6.49 35.87
CA ALA A 126 51.06 5.96 37.18
C ALA A 126 51.81 4.64 37.02
N GLU A 127 52.63 4.25 38.00
CA GLU A 127 53.25 2.91 37.98
C GLU A 127 52.17 1.84 38.13
N MET A 128 52.18 0.84 37.23
CA MET A 128 51.16 -0.20 37.20
C MET A 128 51.71 -1.54 36.70
N VAL A 129 51.08 -2.61 37.15
CA VAL A 129 51.17 -3.91 36.49
C VAL A 129 50.13 -3.91 35.37
N LEU A 130 50.58 -4.15 34.13
CA LEU A 130 49.73 -4.35 32.97
C LEU A 130 49.21 -5.78 33.00
N ASP A 131 47.98 -5.93 33.47
CA ASP A 131 47.14 -7.10 33.23
C ASP A 131 46.42 -6.89 31.91
N LEU A 132 46.72 -7.72 30.91
CA LEU A 132 46.29 -7.54 29.52
C LEU A 132 45.99 -8.91 28.91
N ASP A 133 44.75 -9.10 28.47
CA ASP A 133 44.38 -10.18 27.57
C ASP A 133 44.25 -9.66 26.12
N TYR A 134 44.43 -10.55 25.14
CA TYR A 134 44.02 -10.30 23.76
C TYR A 134 43.07 -11.36 23.23
N ARG A 135 42.29 -10.99 22.21
CA ARG A 135 41.43 -11.90 21.45
C ARG A 135 41.39 -11.47 19.99
N TYR A 136 41.59 -12.42 19.08
CA TYR A 136 41.21 -12.27 17.67
C TYR A 136 39.82 -12.86 17.48
N VAL A 137 38.89 -12.11 16.89
CA VAL A 137 37.47 -12.52 16.77
C VAL A 137 36.85 -11.95 15.48
N PRO A 138 35.98 -12.70 14.77
CA PRO A 138 35.22 -12.17 13.65
C PRO A 138 34.36 -10.96 14.06
N VAL A 139 34.26 -9.97 13.18
CA VAL A 139 33.48 -8.72 13.43
C VAL A 139 32.01 -9.03 13.77
N TRP A 140 31.39 -10.00 13.08
CA TRP A 140 30.01 -10.40 13.33
C TRP A 140 29.83 -11.00 14.73
N ARG A 141 30.76 -11.86 15.17
CA ARG A 141 30.69 -12.54 16.46
C ARG A 141 30.83 -11.56 17.60
N TYR A 142 31.81 -10.65 17.51
CA TYR A 142 32.02 -9.63 18.52
C TYR A 142 30.77 -8.75 18.71
N ARG A 143 30.19 -8.27 17.60
CA ARG A 143 28.96 -7.46 17.62
C ARG A 143 27.78 -8.21 18.22
N PHE A 144 27.62 -9.50 17.90
CA PHE A 144 26.57 -10.33 18.48
C PHE A 144 26.79 -10.60 19.97
N GLU A 145 27.96 -11.12 20.37
CA GLU A 145 28.27 -11.46 21.77
C GLU A 145 28.10 -10.26 22.71
N THR A 146 28.55 -9.07 22.29
CA THR A 146 28.44 -7.83 23.07
C THR A 146 26.98 -7.42 23.32
N LYS A 147 26.07 -7.71 22.39
CA LYS A 147 24.65 -7.31 22.46
C LYS A 147 23.67 -8.44 22.83
N ASN A 148 24.07 -9.71 22.77
CA ASN A 148 23.17 -10.85 22.95
C ASN A 148 22.39 -10.79 24.27
N ALA A 149 23.05 -10.46 25.40
CA ALA A 149 22.38 -10.31 26.69
C ALA A 149 21.36 -9.16 26.72
N GLU A 150 21.65 -8.05 26.03
CA GLU A 150 20.70 -6.95 25.86
C GLU A 150 19.51 -7.38 24.99
N PHE A 151 19.76 -7.98 23.83
CA PHE A 151 18.70 -8.46 22.93
C PHE A 151 17.77 -9.48 23.60
N GLN A 152 18.32 -10.45 24.35
CA GLN A 152 17.55 -11.40 25.15
C GLN A 152 16.69 -10.67 26.20
N SER A 153 17.25 -9.66 26.87
CA SER A 153 16.52 -8.83 27.84
C SER A 153 15.42 -7.97 27.21
N ILE A 154 15.64 -7.41 26.03
CA ILE A 154 14.60 -6.65 25.30
C ILE A 154 13.52 -7.62 24.81
N LEU A 155 13.88 -8.78 24.24
CA LEU A 155 12.92 -9.81 23.83
C LEU A 155 12.04 -10.25 25.00
N ALA A 156 12.63 -10.66 26.12
CA ALA A 156 11.89 -11.12 27.31
C ALA A 156 10.92 -10.05 27.85
N ARG A 157 11.34 -8.78 27.91
CA ARG A 157 10.48 -7.66 28.37
C ARG A 157 9.38 -7.28 27.39
N ASN A 158 9.52 -7.61 26.11
CA ASN A 158 8.59 -7.26 25.05
C ASN A 158 7.75 -8.45 24.54
N LYS A 159 7.80 -9.62 25.19
CA LYS A 159 6.79 -10.67 24.99
C LYS A 159 5.41 -10.18 25.47
N VAL A 160 4.34 -10.55 24.78
CA VAL A 160 2.95 -10.21 25.13
C VAL A 160 2.27 -11.41 25.79
N SER A 161 1.45 -11.17 26.83
CA SER A 161 0.69 -12.26 27.46
C SER A 161 -0.24 -12.92 26.43
N ARG A 162 -0.21 -14.25 26.41
CA ARG A 162 -1.03 -15.08 25.53
C ARG A 162 -2.39 -15.43 26.16
N ASP A 163 -2.59 -15.15 27.45
CA ASP A 163 -3.76 -15.58 28.23
C ASP A 163 -5.10 -15.20 27.56
N ASN A 164 -5.23 -13.94 27.15
CA ASN A 164 -6.44 -13.43 26.48
C ASN A 164 -6.65 -14.01 25.06
N TYR A 165 -5.57 -14.40 24.38
CA TYR A 165 -5.60 -14.96 23.03
C TYR A 165 -5.89 -16.47 23.07
N ASP A 166 -5.25 -17.20 23.97
CA ASP A 166 -5.41 -18.65 24.13
C ASP A 166 -6.77 -19.02 24.75
N ASN A 167 -7.33 -18.17 25.61
CA ASN A 167 -8.66 -18.37 26.20
C ASN A 167 -9.81 -17.71 25.41
N LEU A 168 -9.53 -17.12 24.25
CA LEU A 168 -10.51 -16.36 23.47
C LEU A 168 -11.69 -17.26 23.03
N GLY A 169 -12.90 -16.90 23.44
CA GLY A 169 -14.14 -17.65 23.15
C GLY A 169 -14.40 -18.87 24.05
N ASN A 170 -13.41 -19.36 24.80
CA ASN A 170 -13.53 -20.51 25.71
C ASN A 170 -13.55 -20.11 27.20
N GLY A 171 -13.01 -18.94 27.54
CA GLY A 171 -13.06 -18.35 28.90
C GLY A 171 -13.05 -16.82 28.90
N VAL A 172 -12.47 -16.21 27.86
CA VAL A 172 -12.49 -14.75 27.64
C VAL A 172 -13.52 -14.40 26.57
N ASN A 173 -14.53 -13.61 26.96
CA ASN A 173 -15.46 -12.98 26.01
C ASN A 173 -14.76 -11.77 25.35
N PRO A 174 -14.63 -11.70 24.02
CA PRO A 174 -14.03 -10.56 23.32
C PRO A 174 -14.63 -9.20 23.71
N GLU A 175 -15.92 -9.15 24.08
CA GLU A 175 -16.61 -7.91 24.47
C GLU A 175 -15.97 -7.19 25.66
N ASN A 176 -15.34 -7.96 26.57
CA ASN A 176 -14.73 -7.47 27.80
C ASN A 176 -13.28 -6.98 27.61
N LEU A 177 -12.71 -7.14 26.42
CA LEU A 177 -11.33 -6.74 26.13
C LEU A 177 -11.20 -5.21 26.02
N ARG A 178 -10.14 -4.67 26.64
CA ARG A 178 -9.71 -3.27 26.52
C ARG A 178 -8.87 -3.12 25.24
N PHE A 179 -9.53 -3.25 24.09
CA PHE A 179 -8.87 -3.37 22.77
C PHE A 179 -7.77 -2.34 22.52
N ASP A 180 -8.04 -1.05 22.76
CA ASP A 180 -7.09 0.03 22.49
C ASP A 180 -5.80 -0.06 23.32
N GLU A 181 -5.92 -0.50 24.57
CA GLU A 181 -4.77 -0.65 25.47
C GLU A 181 -3.90 -1.83 25.06
N ILE A 182 -4.52 -2.98 24.77
CA ILE A 182 -3.80 -4.19 24.33
C ILE A 182 -3.16 -3.94 22.95
N LEU A 183 -3.86 -3.31 22.01
CA LEU A 183 -3.30 -2.91 20.71
C LEU A 183 -2.15 -1.92 20.86
N ASN A 184 -2.23 -0.95 21.78
CA ASN A 184 -1.15 0.00 22.03
C ASN A 184 0.07 -0.66 22.70
N GLU A 185 -0.16 -1.62 23.62
CA GLU A 185 0.90 -2.44 24.22
C GLU A 185 1.62 -3.25 23.13
N ILE A 186 0.87 -4.02 22.32
CA ILE A 186 1.44 -4.84 21.24
C ILE A 186 2.20 -3.94 20.24
N ARG A 187 1.65 -2.78 19.86
CA ARG A 187 2.33 -1.83 18.97
C ARG A 187 3.67 -1.38 19.53
N THR A 188 3.70 -1.00 20.81
CA THR A 188 4.91 -0.53 21.49
C THR A 188 5.96 -1.64 21.59
N LYS A 189 5.55 -2.82 22.05
CA LYS A 189 6.43 -4.00 22.17
C LYS A 189 6.97 -4.46 20.81
N SER A 190 6.12 -4.48 19.78
CA SER A 190 6.52 -4.79 18.40
C SER A 190 7.54 -3.81 17.84
N GLY A 191 7.44 -2.52 18.18
CA GLY A 191 8.43 -1.51 17.79
C GLY A 191 9.81 -1.84 18.35
N ASN A 192 9.88 -2.17 19.64
CA ASN A 192 11.13 -2.57 20.30
C ASN A 192 11.71 -3.85 19.71
N LEU A 193 10.87 -4.87 19.44
CA LEU A 193 11.32 -6.12 18.81
C LEU A 193 11.82 -5.92 17.37
N LYS A 194 11.20 -5.02 16.59
CA LYS A 194 11.68 -4.68 15.25
C LYS A 194 13.02 -3.94 15.23
N ALA A 195 13.35 -3.19 16.29
CA ALA A 195 14.68 -2.61 16.43
C ALA A 195 15.76 -3.70 16.57
N ILE A 196 15.54 -4.70 17.44
CA ILE A 196 16.42 -5.89 17.54
C ILE A 196 16.54 -6.58 16.17
N GLN A 197 15.42 -6.76 15.46
CA GLN A 197 15.40 -7.43 14.16
C GLN A 197 16.29 -6.71 13.13
N GLY A 198 16.27 -5.38 13.11
CA GLY A 198 17.16 -4.58 12.27
C GLY A 198 18.64 -4.82 12.58
N GLU A 199 19.01 -4.80 13.86
CA GLU A 199 20.40 -5.02 14.28
C GLU A 199 20.90 -6.45 14.01
N LEU A 200 20.03 -7.46 14.16
CA LEU A 200 20.36 -8.84 13.80
C LEU A 200 20.60 -8.97 12.28
N LEU A 201 19.80 -8.31 11.45
CA LEU A 201 20.01 -8.29 10.00
C LEU A 201 21.32 -7.57 9.60
N GLU A 202 21.72 -6.52 10.30
CA GLU A 202 23.03 -5.87 10.10
C GLU A 202 24.21 -6.79 10.47
N ILE A 203 24.05 -7.61 11.51
CA ILE A 203 25.03 -8.64 11.90
C ILE A 203 25.08 -9.77 10.86
N GLU A 204 23.94 -10.23 10.35
CA GLU A 204 23.86 -11.27 9.31
C GLU A 204 24.43 -10.82 7.96
N ALA A 205 24.32 -9.54 7.63
CA ALA A 205 24.90 -8.96 6.41
C ALA A 205 26.44 -9.05 6.35
N ILE A 206 27.11 -9.26 7.49
CA ILE A 206 28.58 -9.40 7.58
C ILE A 206 29.03 -10.82 7.97
N PHE A 207 28.13 -11.81 7.90
CA PHE A 207 28.48 -13.22 8.09
C PHE A 207 29.44 -13.71 6.99
N PRO A 208 30.51 -14.45 7.35
CA PRO A 208 31.38 -15.07 6.37
C PRO A 208 30.65 -16.27 5.72
N PRO A 209 30.99 -16.66 4.48
CA PRO A 209 30.24 -17.70 3.75
C PRO A 209 30.18 -19.06 4.45
N ASP A 210 31.17 -19.37 5.29
CA ASP A 210 31.35 -20.63 6.01
C ASP A 210 30.59 -20.75 7.33
N ILE A 211 29.95 -19.67 7.84
CA ILE A 211 29.22 -19.75 9.12
C ILE A 211 27.82 -20.39 8.99
N LYS A 212 27.24 -20.40 7.78
CA LYS A 212 25.89 -20.91 7.55
C LYS A 212 25.84 -22.41 7.82
N ASN A 213 24.97 -22.81 8.74
CA ASN A 213 24.84 -24.19 9.25
C ASN A 213 26.09 -24.69 9.99
N SER A 214 26.86 -23.80 10.62
CA SER A 214 27.94 -24.18 11.54
C SER A 214 27.40 -24.57 12.93
N ASP A 215 28.11 -25.46 13.62
CA ASP A 215 27.87 -25.80 15.04
C ASP A 215 28.44 -24.75 16.01
N ASP A 216 28.77 -23.55 15.52
CA ASP A 216 29.38 -22.51 16.34
C ASP A 216 28.38 -21.93 17.35
N LYS A 217 28.77 -21.89 18.62
CA LYS A 217 27.85 -21.50 19.71
C LYS A 217 27.25 -20.10 19.52
N ALA A 218 28.03 -19.13 19.06
CA ALA A 218 27.55 -17.77 18.84
C ALA A 218 26.59 -17.69 17.63
N TYR A 219 26.83 -18.49 16.58
CA TYR A 219 25.90 -18.61 15.45
C TYR A 219 24.59 -19.32 15.86
N LEU A 220 24.67 -20.40 16.65
CA LEU A 220 23.49 -21.10 17.18
C LEU A 220 22.66 -20.20 18.11
N ASP A 221 23.30 -19.39 18.94
CA ASP A 221 22.61 -18.40 19.79
C ASP A 221 21.94 -17.29 18.95
N TYR A 222 22.61 -16.84 17.88
CA TYR A 222 22.02 -15.90 16.91
C TYR A 222 20.77 -16.49 16.24
N THR A 223 20.84 -17.73 15.74
CA THR A 223 19.69 -18.35 15.05
C THR A 223 18.53 -18.62 15.99
N GLY A 224 18.80 -19.06 17.23
CA GLY A 224 17.78 -19.25 18.26
C GLY A 224 17.08 -17.94 18.64
N LEU A 225 17.85 -16.88 18.92
CA LEU A 225 17.30 -15.54 19.20
C LEU A 225 16.47 -15.00 18.02
N ARG A 226 16.97 -15.14 16.78
CA ARG A 226 16.25 -14.71 15.57
C ARG A 226 14.93 -15.47 15.42
N GLN A 227 14.94 -16.78 15.65
CA GLN A 227 13.72 -17.59 15.61
C GLN A 227 12.70 -17.16 16.66
N GLU A 228 13.08 -17.04 17.94
CA GLU A 228 12.17 -16.58 18.99
C GLU A 228 11.60 -15.18 18.70
N LEU A 229 12.42 -14.29 18.16
CA LEU A 229 12.03 -12.94 17.77
C LEU A 229 11.00 -12.95 16.63
N GLU A 230 11.22 -13.76 15.60
CA GLU A 230 10.29 -13.95 14.47
C GLU A 230 8.99 -14.65 14.88
N GLU A 231 9.03 -15.56 15.86
CA GLU A 231 7.85 -16.21 16.43
C GLU A 231 7.00 -15.23 17.26
N GLU A 232 7.64 -14.39 18.09
CA GLU A 232 6.93 -13.39 18.89
C GLU A 232 6.39 -12.22 18.04
N LEU A 233 7.16 -11.71 17.07
CA LEU A 233 6.67 -10.69 16.13
C LEU A 233 5.47 -11.17 15.31
N ARG A 234 5.49 -12.43 14.88
CA ARG A 234 4.37 -13.07 14.18
C ARG A 234 3.16 -13.24 15.10
N PHE A 235 3.37 -13.61 16.36
CA PHE A 235 2.31 -13.66 17.36
C PHE A 235 1.68 -12.27 17.59
N HIS A 236 2.49 -11.22 17.75
CA HIS A 236 2.03 -9.84 17.89
C HIS A 236 1.15 -9.40 16.70
N GLU A 237 1.55 -9.72 15.47
CA GLU A 237 0.78 -9.41 14.26
C GLU A 237 -0.53 -10.21 14.22
N ASN A 238 -0.48 -11.53 14.47
CA ASN A 238 -1.66 -12.39 14.56
C ASN A 238 -2.66 -11.85 15.60
N TYR A 239 -2.19 -11.53 16.81
CA TYR A 239 -3.04 -11.08 17.89
C TYR A 239 -3.62 -9.68 17.62
N SER A 240 -2.82 -8.77 17.03
CA SER A 240 -3.31 -7.46 16.59
C SER A 240 -4.45 -7.59 15.56
N ASN A 241 -4.31 -8.50 14.59
CA ASN A 241 -5.36 -8.74 13.58
C ASN A 241 -6.65 -9.28 14.21
N VAL A 242 -6.54 -10.19 15.18
CA VAL A 242 -7.67 -10.72 15.96
C VAL A 242 -8.35 -9.63 16.80
N LEU A 243 -7.57 -8.80 17.51
CA LEU A 243 -8.11 -7.68 18.30
C LEU A 243 -8.81 -6.64 17.42
N ASN A 244 -8.22 -6.29 16.27
CA ASN A 244 -8.82 -5.37 15.31
C ASN A 244 -10.15 -5.92 14.75
N PHE A 245 -10.21 -7.22 14.42
CA PHE A 245 -11.43 -7.88 13.98
C PHE A 245 -12.57 -7.77 15.02
N PHE A 246 -12.30 -8.13 16.29
CA PHE A 246 -13.33 -8.09 17.33
C PHE A 246 -13.67 -6.65 17.76
N LYS A 247 -12.70 -5.73 17.74
CA LYS A 247 -12.94 -4.30 17.92
C LYS A 247 -13.89 -3.78 16.83
N ARG A 248 -13.63 -4.07 15.56
CA ARG A 248 -14.47 -3.64 14.44
C ARG A 248 -15.86 -4.26 14.47
N GLU A 249 -15.99 -5.53 14.86
CA GLU A 249 -17.30 -6.15 15.08
C GLU A 249 -18.08 -5.39 16.16
N LYS A 250 -17.46 -5.13 17.32
CA LYS A 250 -18.07 -4.38 18.44
C LYS A 250 -18.48 -2.97 18.04
N GLU A 251 -17.64 -2.24 17.30
CA GLU A 251 -17.92 -0.89 16.77
C GLU A 251 -19.12 -0.88 15.80
N THR A 252 -19.25 -1.91 14.96
CA THR A 252 -20.26 -1.96 13.89
C THR A 252 -21.53 -2.70 14.26
N ARG A 253 -21.59 -3.36 15.42
CA ARG A 253 -22.64 -4.33 15.81
C ARG A 253 -24.08 -3.86 15.62
N ASN A 254 -24.37 -2.61 16.00
CA ASN A 254 -25.71 -2.03 15.92
C ASN A 254 -25.91 -1.11 14.70
N ASN A 255 -24.94 -1.05 13.79
CA ASN A 255 -24.98 -0.19 12.60
C ASN A 255 -24.67 -1.00 11.33
N ASN A 256 -25.71 -1.39 10.60
CA ASN A 256 -25.59 -2.20 9.39
C ASN A 256 -24.97 -1.43 8.22
N THR A 257 -25.04 -0.10 8.20
CA THR A 257 -24.36 0.74 7.21
C THR A 257 -22.84 0.65 7.42
N THR A 258 -22.35 0.95 8.63
CA THR A 258 -20.90 0.89 8.92
C THR A 258 -20.33 -0.53 8.93
N PHE A 259 -21.15 -1.54 9.24
CA PHE A 259 -20.76 -2.94 8.99
C PHE A 259 -20.53 -3.22 7.51
N SER A 260 -21.40 -2.69 6.63
CA SER A 260 -21.31 -2.88 5.18
C SER A 260 -20.09 -2.17 4.59
N GLU A 261 -19.78 -0.96 5.07
CA GLU A 261 -18.53 -0.24 4.77
C GLU A 261 -17.26 -1.04 5.20
N SER A 262 -17.38 -1.85 6.26
CA SER A 262 -16.27 -2.62 6.85
C SER A 262 -16.11 -4.05 6.29
N LEU A 263 -16.93 -4.48 5.31
CA LEU A 263 -16.91 -5.86 4.80
C LEU A 263 -15.55 -6.31 4.24
N SER A 264 -14.79 -5.38 3.67
CA SER A 264 -13.45 -5.67 3.14
C SER A 264 -12.45 -6.08 4.25
N GLU A 265 -12.59 -5.52 5.46
CA GLU A 265 -11.76 -5.86 6.62
C GLU A 265 -12.13 -7.25 7.17
N PHE A 266 -13.42 -7.54 7.29
CA PHE A 266 -13.90 -8.86 7.74
C PHE A 266 -13.52 -9.97 6.76
N ASN A 267 -13.71 -9.76 5.45
CA ASN A 267 -13.28 -10.71 4.42
C ASN A 267 -11.75 -10.94 4.47
N ARG A 268 -10.94 -9.89 4.66
CA ARG A 268 -9.48 -10.04 4.81
C ARG A 268 -9.11 -10.94 6.00
N PHE A 269 -9.80 -10.81 7.13
CA PHE A 269 -9.55 -11.68 8.30
C PHE A 269 -9.83 -13.16 8.00
N PHE A 270 -10.90 -13.48 7.26
CA PHE A 270 -11.25 -14.87 6.93
C PHE A 270 -10.52 -15.45 5.70
N ALA A 271 -9.91 -14.63 4.86
CA ALA A 271 -9.01 -15.11 3.81
C ALA A 271 -7.79 -15.84 4.42
N ASP A 272 -7.24 -15.31 5.51
CA ASP A 272 -6.04 -15.84 6.18
C ASP A 272 -6.34 -16.90 7.26
N LYS A 273 -7.42 -17.68 7.13
CA LYS A 273 -7.90 -18.62 8.16
C LYS A 273 -6.85 -19.57 8.75
N SER A 274 -5.92 -20.05 7.94
CA SER A 274 -4.85 -20.98 8.36
C SER A 274 -3.83 -20.34 9.31
N ARG A 275 -3.82 -19.01 9.43
CA ARG A 275 -2.96 -18.21 10.31
C ARG A 275 -3.35 -18.31 11.78
N TYR A 276 -4.60 -18.68 12.08
CA TYR A 276 -5.20 -18.60 13.42
C TYR A 276 -5.55 -19.99 13.98
N PRO A 277 -5.41 -20.20 15.30
CA PRO A 277 -5.81 -21.44 15.94
C PRO A 277 -7.34 -21.57 15.96
N GLU A 278 -7.80 -22.82 16.10
CA GLU A 278 -9.21 -23.19 15.92
C GLU A 278 -10.18 -22.46 16.87
N HIS A 279 -9.78 -22.17 18.11
CA HIS A 279 -10.63 -21.46 19.07
C HIS A 279 -10.87 -20.00 18.68
N VAL A 280 -9.81 -19.29 18.25
CA VAL A 280 -9.91 -17.92 17.69
C VAL A 280 -10.83 -17.92 16.47
N ARG A 281 -10.63 -18.88 15.56
CA ARG A 281 -11.42 -19.01 14.33
C ARG A 281 -12.90 -19.24 14.64
N ARG A 282 -13.23 -20.15 15.56
CA ARG A 282 -14.62 -20.40 16.02
C ARG A 282 -15.24 -19.19 16.70
N ALA A 283 -14.48 -18.44 17.51
CA ALA A 283 -14.96 -17.22 18.14
C ALA A 283 -15.34 -16.16 17.08
N ALA A 284 -14.52 -16.00 16.04
CA ALA A 284 -14.79 -15.08 14.94
C ALA A 284 -15.98 -15.52 14.08
N GLU A 285 -16.09 -16.81 13.76
CA GLU A 285 -17.23 -17.39 13.03
C GLU A 285 -18.55 -17.29 13.83
N LYS A 286 -18.49 -17.33 15.16
CA LYS A 286 -19.65 -17.10 16.05
C LYS A 286 -20.05 -15.61 16.08
N ALA A 287 -19.10 -14.68 16.11
CA ALA A 287 -19.40 -13.25 16.06
C ALA A 287 -20.04 -12.86 14.71
N MET A 288 -19.48 -13.33 13.59
CA MET A 288 -20.10 -13.11 12.28
C MET A 288 -21.44 -13.81 12.12
N ALA A 289 -21.69 -14.94 12.77
CA ALA A 289 -23.01 -15.59 12.77
C ALA A 289 -24.12 -14.64 13.23
N GLN A 290 -23.87 -13.94 14.34
CA GLN A 290 -24.79 -13.00 14.97
C GLN A 290 -24.91 -11.71 14.15
N ARG A 291 -23.83 -11.32 13.46
CA ARG A 291 -23.85 -10.14 12.57
C ARG A 291 -24.64 -10.41 11.28
N LEU A 292 -24.34 -11.51 10.59
CA LEU A 292 -24.93 -11.88 9.30
C LEU A 292 -26.44 -12.15 9.39
N SER A 293 -26.95 -12.68 10.51
CA SER A 293 -28.41 -12.87 10.70
C SER A 293 -29.21 -11.55 10.71
N THR A 294 -28.57 -10.41 10.92
CA THR A 294 -29.22 -9.08 10.88
C THR A 294 -29.17 -8.41 9.49
N VAL A 295 -28.39 -8.97 8.56
CA VAL A 295 -28.17 -8.40 7.21
C VAL A 295 -29.44 -8.49 6.36
N ALA A 296 -30.06 -9.67 6.29
CA ALA A 296 -31.24 -9.87 5.43
C ALA A 296 -32.45 -9.01 5.87
N PRO A 297 -32.85 -8.95 7.16
CA PRO A 297 -33.95 -8.07 7.60
C PRO A 297 -33.70 -6.59 7.31
N PHE A 298 -32.46 -6.12 7.42
CA PHE A 298 -32.08 -4.73 7.15
C PHE A 298 -32.19 -4.38 5.68
N TYR A 299 -31.63 -5.21 4.80
CA TYR A 299 -31.68 -4.95 3.35
C TYR A 299 -33.07 -5.17 2.77
N GLU A 300 -33.86 -6.11 3.29
CA GLU A 300 -35.27 -6.21 2.95
C GLU A 300 -36.04 -4.94 3.32
N ASN A 301 -35.81 -4.38 4.52
CA ASN A 301 -36.43 -3.10 4.89
C ASN A 301 -35.95 -1.94 4.00
N LYS A 302 -34.64 -1.86 3.67
CA LYS A 302 -34.09 -0.86 2.72
C LYS A 302 -34.80 -0.95 1.35
N ILE A 303 -35.05 -2.16 0.86
CA ILE A 303 -35.79 -2.41 -0.40
C ILE A 303 -37.27 -2.01 -0.28
N ARG A 304 -37.97 -2.44 0.78
CA ARG A 304 -39.38 -2.12 1.01
C ARG A 304 -39.65 -0.61 1.18
N GLN A 305 -38.65 0.15 1.66
CA GLN A 305 -38.74 1.61 1.81
C GLN A 305 -38.37 2.39 0.53
N LYS A 306 -37.63 1.79 -0.41
CA LYS A 306 -37.22 2.43 -1.66
C LYS A 306 -38.41 2.69 -2.58
N ARG A 307 -38.48 3.87 -3.17
CA ARG A 307 -39.59 4.33 -4.03
C ARG A 307 -39.19 4.79 -5.43
N ASP A 308 -37.89 4.88 -5.69
CA ASP A 308 -37.31 5.39 -6.92
C ASP A 308 -36.63 4.26 -7.75
N VAL A 309 -36.22 4.58 -8.98
CA VAL A 309 -35.61 3.63 -9.93
C VAL A 309 -34.09 3.56 -9.90
N SER A 310 -33.38 4.36 -9.09
CA SER A 310 -31.90 4.30 -9.07
C SER A 310 -31.39 2.96 -8.54
N PRO A 311 -30.20 2.48 -8.97
CA PRO A 311 -29.62 1.24 -8.45
C PRO A 311 -29.56 1.17 -6.92
N LEU A 312 -29.75 -0.03 -6.39
CA LEU A 312 -29.58 -0.35 -4.97
C LEU A 312 -28.10 -0.49 -4.65
N ASP A 313 -27.62 0.43 -3.81
CA ASP A 313 -26.34 0.29 -3.11
C ASP A 313 -26.46 -0.79 -2.01
N ILE A 314 -26.13 -2.02 -2.38
CA ILE A 314 -26.06 -3.20 -1.51
C ILE A 314 -24.81 -4.01 -1.96
N PRO A 315 -23.81 -4.22 -1.09
CA PRO A 315 -22.57 -4.94 -1.42
C PRO A 315 -22.82 -6.47 -1.42
N VAL A 316 -23.58 -6.94 -2.40
CA VAL A 316 -24.04 -8.34 -2.49
C VAL A 316 -22.86 -9.30 -2.59
N ASP A 317 -21.86 -8.98 -3.41
CA ASP A 317 -20.75 -9.87 -3.72
C ASP A 317 -19.78 -9.98 -2.52
N GLU A 318 -19.54 -8.88 -1.79
CA GLU A 318 -18.75 -8.87 -0.55
C GLU A 318 -19.46 -9.59 0.60
N LEU A 319 -20.79 -9.53 0.65
CA LEU A 319 -21.60 -10.27 1.63
C LEU A 319 -21.64 -11.78 1.31
N GLU A 320 -21.85 -12.17 0.05
CA GLU A 320 -21.74 -13.57 -0.38
C GLU A 320 -20.35 -14.15 -0.10
N LYS A 321 -19.30 -13.35 -0.35
CA LYS A 321 -17.93 -13.67 0.04
C LYS A 321 -17.82 -13.87 1.56
N LEU A 322 -18.37 -12.98 2.38
CA LEU A 322 -18.28 -13.08 3.84
C LEU A 322 -19.09 -14.26 4.41
N PHE A 323 -20.23 -14.62 3.83
CA PHE A 323 -20.94 -15.86 4.18
C PHE A 323 -20.03 -17.08 3.93
N LYS A 324 -19.53 -17.23 2.69
CA LYS A 324 -18.64 -18.32 2.29
C LYS A 324 -17.38 -18.38 3.15
N GLU A 325 -16.71 -17.25 3.32
CA GLU A 325 -15.45 -17.14 4.07
C GLU A 325 -15.66 -17.26 5.58
N SER A 326 -16.82 -16.92 6.15
CA SER A 326 -17.15 -17.28 7.55
C SER A 326 -17.58 -18.75 7.75
N GLY A 327 -17.51 -19.57 6.69
CA GLY A 327 -17.88 -20.99 6.76
C GLY A 327 -19.39 -21.23 6.83
N ARG A 328 -20.20 -20.27 6.40
CA ARG A 328 -21.67 -20.30 6.48
C ARG A 328 -22.31 -20.33 5.10
N ALA A 329 -23.38 -21.11 4.98
CA ALA A 329 -24.31 -20.92 3.87
C ALA A 329 -25.01 -19.56 4.07
N SER A 330 -25.14 -18.79 2.98
CA SER A 330 -26.09 -17.68 2.89
C SER A 330 -27.50 -18.18 3.19
N ASP A 331 -28.26 -17.48 4.03
CA ASP A 331 -29.65 -17.83 4.27
C ASP A 331 -30.55 -17.54 3.05
N PRO A 332 -31.72 -18.20 2.92
CA PRO A 332 -32.61 -18.02 1.76
C PRO A 332 -33.16 -16.59 1.60
N GLN A 333 -33.29 -15.82 2.69
CA GLN A 333 -33.79 -14.45 2.65
C GLN A 333 -32.73 -13.52 2.03
N PHE A 334 -31.46 -13.68 2.43
CA PHE A 334 -30.33 -13.00 1.79
C PHE A 334 -30.17 -13.41 0.32
N GLN A 335 -30.31 -14.70 -0.03
CA GLN A 335 -30.26 -15.14 -1.43
C GLN A 335 -31.36 -14.48 -2.29
N ALA A 336 -32.57 -14.32 -1.75
CA ALA A 336 -33.64 -13.59 -2.42
C ALA A 336 -33.31 -12.10 -2.62
N ILE A 337 -32.70 -11.45 -1.62
CA ILE A 337 -32.21 -10.05 -1.69
C ILE A 337 -31.09 -9.91 -2.73
N ALA A 338 -30.13 -10.84 -2.76
CA ALA A 338 -29.04 -10.86 -3.72
C ALA A 338 -29.55 -10.97 -5.17
N LYS A 339 -30.47 -11.93 -5.42
CA LYS A 339 -31.13 -12.10 -6.73
C LYS A 339 -31.94 -10.85 -7.11
N PHE A 340 -32.73 -10.31 -6.18
CA PHE A 340 -33.53 -9.11 -6.39
C PHE A 340 -32.66 -7.91 -6.78
N THR A 341 -31.60 -7.65 -6.01
CA THR A 341 -30.71 -6.50 -6.21
C THR A 341 -30.04 -6.56 -7.58
N ARG A 342 -29.50 -7.73 -7.96
CA ARG A 342 -28.88 -7.92 -9.29
C ARG A 342 -29.86 -7.71 -10.44
N ALA A 343 -31.10 -8.23 -10.33
CA ALA A 343 -32.13 -8.05 -11.33
C ALA A 343 -32.61 -6.58 -11.41
N PHE A 344 -32.84 -5.95 -10.26
CA PHE A 344 -33.30 -4.57 -10.16
C PHE A 344 -32.27 -3.59 -10.70
N ASN A 345 -31.01 -3.69 -10.28
CA ASN A 345 -29.94 -2.78 -10.71
C ASN A 345 -29.71 -2.87 -12.23
N ARG A 346 -29.65 -4.08 -12.78
CA ARG A 346 -29.54 -4.29 -14.23
C ARG A 346 -30.67 -3.60 -15.00
N ASN A 347 -31.91 -3.71 -14.53
CA ASN A 347 -33.07 -3.13 -15.21
C ASN A 347 -33.14 -1.59 -15.00
N ALA A 348 -32.73 -1.10 -13.83
CA ALA A 348 -32.57 0.33 -13.54
C ALA A 348 -31.51 0.99 -14.45
N GLU A 349 -30.34 0.35 -14.60
CA GLU A 349 -29.25 0.80 -15.47
C GLU A 349 -29.68 0.79 -16.94
N ALA A 350 -30.36 -0.27 -17.40
CA ALA A 350 -30.89 -0.35 -18.76
C ALA A 350 -31.92 0.76 -19.04
N LEU A 351 -32.84 1.04 -18.10
CA LEU A 351 -33.80 2.13 -18.21
C LEU A 351 -33.12 3.51 -18.26
N ALA A 352 -32.13 3.75 -17.38
CA ALA A 352 -31.37 5.00 -17.35
C ALA A 352 -30.57 5.20 -18.64
N GLY A 353 -29.92 4.14 -19.14
CA GLY A 353 -29.23 4.12 -20.43
C GLY A 353 -30.16 4.41 -21.60
N THR A 354 -31.36 3.81 -21.62
CA THR A 354 -32.38 4.06 -22.64
C THR A 354 -32.83 5.52 -22.63
N ARG A 355 -33.18 6.06 -21.45
CA ARG A 355 -33.62 7.46 -21.30
C ARG A 355 -32.54 8.43 -21.77
N LYS A 356 -31.27 8.17 -21.44
CA LYS A 356 -30.14 8.96 -21.93
C LYS A 356 -30.02 8.87 -23.46
N GLY A 357 -30.04 7.66 -24.03
CA GLY A 357 -29.95 7.45 -25.48
C GLY A 357 -31.04 8.16 -26.26
N LEU A 358 -32.29 8.11 -25.77
CA LEU A 358 -33.41 8.85 -26.38
C LEU A 358 -33.16 10.37 -26.36
N ASN A 359 -32.76 10.91 -25.21
CA ASN A 359 -32.42 12.33 -25.08
C ASN A 359 -31.28 12.74 -26.02
N ASP A 360 -30.23 11.91 -26.14
CA ASP A 360 -29.08 12.15 -27.01
C ASP A 360 -29.45 12.08 -28.50
N ILE A 361 -30.39 11.22 -28.91
CA ILE A 361 -30.95 11.19 -30.28
C ILE A 361 -31.81 12.45 -30.55
N MET A 362 -32.71 12.80 -29.64
CA MET A 362 -33.59 13.96 -29.78
C MET A 362 -32.80 15.28 -29.81
N ALA A 363 -31.74 15.39 -28.99
CA ALA A 363 -30.81 16.53 -29.02
C ALA A 363 -30.02 16.61 -30.33
N ARG A 364 -29.49 15.48 -30.84
CA ARG A 364 -28.85 15.42 -32.16
C ARG A 364 -29.79 15.84 -33.29
N THR A 365 -31.06 15.44 -33.23
CA THR A 365 -32.06 15.82 -34.23
C THR A 365 -32.36 17.31 -34.21
N ARG A 366 -32.55 17.91 -33.03
CA ARG A 366 -32.85 19.35 -32.90
C ARG A 366 -31.65 20.24 -33.26
N ASN A 367 -30.44 19.76 -33.05
CA ASN A 367 -29.20 20.50 -33.33
C ASN A 367 -28.58 20.18 -34.70
N SER A 368 -29.24 19.38 -35.55
CA SER A 368 -28.73 19.07 -36.89
C SER A 368 -28.89 20.26 -37.84
N SER A 369 -28.20 20.22 -38.97
CA SER A 369 -28.26 21.28 -39.98
C SER A 369 -29.67 21.45 -40.55
N ASN A 370 -30.10 22.70 -40.74
CA ASN A 370 -31.26 23.00 -41.59
C ASN A 370 -31.11 22.29 -42.94
N TRP A 371 -32.20 21.69 -43.43
CA TRP A 371 -32.20 20.80 -44.60
C TRP A 371 -31.38 19.51 -44.40
N PRO A 372 -31.86 18.55 -43.58
CA PRO A 372 -31.24 17.24 -43.45
C PRO A 372 -31.12 16.51 -44.80
N SER A 373 -30.10 15.66 -44.92
CA SER A 373 -29.93 14.76 -46.07
C SER A 373 -30.98 13.65 -46.07
N ASP A 374 -31.31 13.12 -47.25
CA ASP A 374 -32.29 12.02 -47.47
C ASP A 374 -32.14 10.84 -46.49
N ASN A 375 -30.91 10.44 -46.17
CA ASN A 375 -30.63 9.30 -45.30
C ASN A 375 -30.54 9.64 -43.80
N PHE A 376 -30.74 10.90 -43.39
CA PHE A 376 -30.50 11.36 -42.01
C PHE A 376 -31.36 10.57 -41.01
N TYR A 377 -32.66 10.49 -41.25
CA TYR A 377 -33.59 9.77 -40.38
C TYR A 377 -33.50 8.25 -40.55
N THR A 378 -33.27 7.76 -41.76
CA THR A 378 -33.02 6.34 -42.04
C THR A 378 -31.84 5.78 -41.23
N ASN A 379 -30.83 6.61 -40.94
CA ASN A 379 -29.70 6.23 -40.09
C ASN A 379 -30.01 6.25 -38.58
N LEU A 380 -31.03 7.01 -38.14
CA LEU A 380 -31.42 7.12 -36.72
C LEU A 380 -32.42 6.04 -36.30
N VAL A 381 -33.26 5.53 -37.21
CA VAL A 381 -34.22 4.45 -36.94
C VAL A 381 -33.54 3.20 -36.31
N PRO A 382 -32.41 2.67 -36.83
CA PRO A 382 -31.72 1.55 -36.20
C PRO A 382 -31.12 1.86 -34.82
N GLU A 383 -30.89 3.12 -34.45
CA GLU A 383 -30.48 3.49 -33.09
C GLU A 383 -31.67 3.38 -32.12
N MET A 384 -32.87 3.76 -32.56
CA MET A 384 -34.10 3.70 -31.79
C MET A 384 -34.61 2.26 -31.59
N ASP A 385 -34.49 1.39 -32.59
CA ASP A 385 -34.74 -0.06 -32.45
C ASP A 385 -33.84 -0.68 -31.36
N ARG A 386 -32.57 -0.25 -31.28
CA ARG A 386 -31.66 -0.67 -30.21
C ARG A 386 -32.14 -0.18 -28.84
N LEU A 387 -32.65 1.04 -28.74
CA LEU A 387 -33.25 1.53 -27.49
C LEU A 387 -34.45 0.67 -27.08
N LEU A 388 -35.38 0.37 -27.99
CA LEU A 388 -36.53 -0.51 -27.72
C LEU A 388 -36.10 -1.90 -27.26
N SER A 389 -35.13 -2.53 -27.93
CA SER A 389 -34.62 -3.86 -27.54
C SER A 389 -33.85 -3.87 -26.21
N SER A 390 -33.34 -2.71 -25.76
CA SER A 390 -32.61 -2.57 -24.49
C SER A 390 -33.51 -2.31 -23.28
N LEU A 391 -34.78 -1.96 -23.48
CA LEU A 391 -35.71 -1.66 -22.39
C LEU A 391 -36.02 -2.91 -21.54
N PRO A 392 -36.04 -2.80 -20.20
CA PRO A 392 -36.48 -3.89 -19.34
C PRO A 392 -37.97 -4.16 -19.56
N SER A 393 -38.34 -5.43 -19.69
CA SER A 393 -39.74 -5.84 -19.75
C SER A 393 -40.41 -5.66 -18.37
N ALA A 394 -41.67 -5.22 -18.38
CA ALA A 394 -42.48 -5.05 -17.17
C ALA A 394 -42.89 -6.41 -16.59
N SER A 395 -41.93 -7.13 -16.00
CA SER A 395 -42.10 -8.46 -15.42
C SER A 395 -41.70 -8.46 -13.95
N THR A 396 -42.65 -8.90 -13.11
CA THR A 396 -42.48 -9.00 -11.66
C THR A 396 -41.87 -10.34 -11.21
N ALA A 397 -41.96 -11.39 -12.03
CA ALA A 397 -41.56 -12.75 -11.68
C ALA A 397 -40.08 -12.89 -11.30
N GLN A 398 -39.20 -12.08 -11.92
CA GLN A 398 -37.76 -12.06 -11.63
C GLN A 398 -37.43 -11.62 -10.19
N TYR A 399 -38.30 -10.83 -9.57
CA TYR A 399 -38.13 -10.24 -8.23
C TYR A 399 -38.63 -11.13 -7.09
N GLY A 400 -39.33 -12.24 -7.40
CA GLY A 400 -39.78 -13.22 -6.42
C GLY A 400 -40.61 -12.62 -5.28
N GLN A 401 -40.27 -12.95 -4.03
CA GLN A 401 -40.99 -12.47 -2.84
C GLN A 401 -40.94 -10.94 -2.63
N LEU A 402 -40.01 -10.23 -3.29
CA LEU A 402 -39.86 -8.78 -3.20
C LEU A 402 -40.51 -8.04 -4.39
N ALA A 403 -41.28 -8.75 -5.22
CA ALA A 403 -41.95 -8.18 -6.39
C ALA A 403 -42.98 -7.07 -6.09
N SER A 404 -43.47 -6.98 -4.85
CA SER A 404 -44.40 -5.95 -4.38
C SER A 404 -43.72 -4.71 -3.78
N ALA A 405 -42.38 -4.61 -3.84
CA ALA A 405 -41.66 -3.43 -3.37
C ALA A 405 -42.01 -2.18 -4.21
N PRO A 406 -42.21 -0.99 -3.60
CA PRO A 406 -42.64 0.21 -4.34
C PRO A 406 -41.69 0.64 -5.47
N CYS A 407 -40.39 0.38 -5.32
CA CYS A 407 -39.41 0.61 -6.38
C CYS A 407 -39.64 -0.25 -7.64
N VAL A 408 -40.19 -1.47 -7.51
CA VAL A 408 -40.54 -2.34 -8.66
C VAL A 408 -41.72 -1.76 -9.43
N GLU A 409 -42.75 -1.29 -8.71
CA GLU A 409 -43.88 -0.60 -9.33
C GLU A 409 -43.41 0.65 -10.08
N GLN A 410 -42.55 1.45 -9.45
CA GLN A 410 -41.98 2.64 -10.08
C GLN A 410 -41.13 2.30 -11.31
N LEU A 411 -40.27 1.29 -11.23
CA LEU A 411 -39.43 0.83 -12.35
C LEU A 411 -40.28 0.38 -13.54
N ASN A 412 -41.34 -0.39 -13.30
CA ASN A 412 -42.27 -0.82 -14.35
C ASN A 412 -43.04 0.37 -14.96
N ARG A 413 -43.49 1.34 -14.14
CA ARG A 413 -44.15 2.56 -14.65
C ARG A 413 -43.22 3.41 -15.51
N GLU A 414 -41.98 3.64 -15.08
CA GLU A 414 -41.02 4.41 -15.85
C GLU A 414 -40.55 3.68 -17.11
N ALA A 415 -40.42 2.35 -17.08
CA ALA A 415 -40.15 1.54 -18.27
C ALA A 415 -41.28 1.63 -19.30
N LEU A 416 -42.55 1.55 -18.88
CA LEU A 416 -43.71 1.75 -19.75
C LEU A 416 -43.75 3.18 -20.33
N SER A 417 -43.47 4.20 -19.52
CA SER A 417 -43.44 5.60 -19.97
C SER A 417 -42.33 5.85 -20.99
N ILE A 418 -41.12 5.33 -20.77
CA ILE A 418 -40.03 5.46 -21.74
C ILE A 418 -40.31 4.63 -22.99
N ASN A 419 -40.88 3.43 -22.86
CA ASN A 419 -41.32 2.65 -24.03
C ASN A 419 -42.30 3.44 -24.91
N GLN A 420 -43.29 4.13 -24.31
CA GLN A 420 -44.21 5.00 -25.04
C GLN A 420 -43.48 6.17 -25.74
N GLN A 421 -42.55 6.84 -25.05
CA GLN A 421 -41.76 7.94 -25.62
C GLN A 421 -40.87 7.49 -26.78
N VAL A 422 -40.18 6.34 -26.64
CA VAL A 422 -39.33 5.78 -27.70
C VAL A 422 -40.17 5.37 -28.91
N ASN A 423 -41.31 4.69 -28.72
CA ASN A 423 -42.21 4.33 -29.83
C ASN A 423 -42.80 5.56 -30.55
N ALA A 424 -43.18 6.61 -29.82
CA ALA A 424 -43.69 7.85 -30.43
C ALA A 424 -42.59 8.56 -31.25
N ALA A 425 -41.37 8.67 -30.70
CA ALA A 425 -40.24 9.24 -31.42
C ALA A 425 -39.84 8.38 -32.65
N GLN A 426 -39.90 7.04 -32.53
CA GLN A 426 -39.66 6.11 -33.64
C GLN A 426 -40.65 6.36 -34.80
N GLN A 427 -41.96 6.41 -34.51
CA GLN A 427 -42.98 6.72 -35.52
C GLN A 427 -42.74 8.06 -36.22
N ASN A 428 -42.31 9.08 -35.47
CA ASN A 428 -41.98 10.39 -36.03
C ASN A 428 -40.71 10.33 -36.92
N PHE A 429 -39.71 9.52 -36.58
CA PHE A 429 -38.51 9.32 -37.42
C PHE A 429 -38.80 8.50 -38.67
N ASP A 430 -39.65 7.47 -38.59
CA ASP A 430 -40.10 6.70 -39.77
C ASP A 430 -40.85 7.60 -40.77
N GLN A 431 -41.77 8.44 -40.27
CA GLN A 431 -42.46 9.44 -41.10
C GLN A 431 -41.47 10.45 -41.69
N ALA A 432 -40.55 10.99 -40.89
CA ALA A 432 -39.53 11.92 -41.38
C ALA A 432 -38.60 11.30 -42.43
N ALA A 433 -38.24 10.02 -42.31
CA ALA A 433 -37.44 9.28 -43.29
C ALA A 433 -38.14 9.14 -44.65
N ALA A 434 -39.48 9.06 -44.68
CA ALA A 434 -40.25 9.08 -45.92
C ALA A 434 -40.39 10.51 -46.50
N LEU A 435 -40.55 11.53 -45.64
CA LEU A 435 -40.83 12.91 -46.06
C LEU A 435 -39.59 13.68 -46.52
N VAL A 436 -38.43 13.52 -45.90
CA VAL A 436 -37.21 14.29 -46.24
C VAL A 436 -36.79 14.12 -47.71
N PRO A 437 -36.74 12.91 -48.31
CA PRO A 437 -36.42 12.76 -49.73
C PRO A 437 -37.43 13.45 -50.66
N GLN A 438 -38.71 13.53 -50.27
CA GLN A 438 -39.74 14.27 -51.02
C GLN A 438 -39.52 15.79 -50.89
N ILE A 439 -39.23 16.29 -49.69
CA ILE A 439 -38.91 17.70 -49.45
C ILE A 439 -37.66 18.12 -50.24
N ASN A 440 -36.59 17.32 -50.22
CA ASN A 440 -35.36 17.61 -50.96
C ASN A 440 -35.56 17.54 -52.48
N ARG A 441 -36.46 16.69 -52.99
CA ARG A 441 -36.87 16.70 -54.40
C ARG A 441 -37.60 18.00 -54.76
N LEU A 442 -38.60 18.41 -53.98
CA LEU A 442 -39.31 19.68 -54.19
C LEU A 442 -38.35 20.88 -54.10
N ARG A 443 -37.38 20.85 -53.18
CA ARG A 443 -36.32 21.85 -53.06
C ARG A 443 -35.49 21.95 -54.34
N SER A 444 -35.09 20.82 -54.93
CA SER A 444 -34.33 20.81 -56.20
C SER A 444 -35.14 21.32 -57.40
N GLN A 445 -36.47 21.32 -57.29
CA GLN A 445 -37.41 21.86 -58.28
C GLN A 445 -37.77 23.34 -57.99
N ASN A 446 -37.30 23.92 -56.89
CA ASN A 446 -37.73 25.21 -56.35
C ASN A 446 -39.27 25.27 -56.14
N ASP A 447 -39.87 24.22 -55.60
CA ASP A 447 -41.27 24.23 -55.14
C ASP A 447 -41.34 24.40 -53.61
N TYR A 448 -41.01 25.60 -53.13
CA TYR A 448 -41.10 25.91 -51.70
C TYR A 448 -42.55 25.92 -51.19
N ARG A 449 -43.54 26.19 -52.06
CA ARG A 449 -44.97 26.12 -51.71
C ARG A 449 -45.42 24.69 -51.43
N GLY A 450 -45.00 23.73 -52.25
CA GLY A 450 -45.21 22.30 -52.03
C GLY A 450 -44.55 21.82 -50.73
N ILE A 451 -43.35 22.30 -50.41
CA ILE A 451 -42.69 21.99 -49.13
C ILE A 451 -43.49 22.55 -47.94
N ILE A 452 -43.95 23.81 -48.00
CA ILE A 452 -44.77 24.42 -46.95
C ILE A 452 -46.08 23.64 -46.73
N GLN A 453 -46.74 23.20 -47.81
CA GLN A 453 -47.95 22.38 -47.72
C GLN A 453 -47.65 21.02 -47.06
N LEU A 454 -46.57 20.36 -47.44
CA LEU A 454 -46.16 19.06 -46.92
C LEU A 454 -45.76 19.13 -45.44
N LEU A 455 -45.06 20.18 -45.02
CA LEU A 455 -44.72 20.45 -43.61
C LEU A 455 -45.97 20.76 -42.77
N LYS A 456 -46.90 21.59 -43.30
CA LYS A 456 -48.18 21.88 -42.62
C LYS A 456 -49.06 20.64 -42.46
N ALA A 457 -49.05 19.73 -43.44
CA ALA A 457 -49.76 18.45 -43.36
C ALA A 457 -49.14 17.46 -42.36
N ASN A 458 -47.89 17.70 -41.91
CA ASN A 458 -47.16 16.84 -40.97
C ASN A 458 -46.66 17.64 -39.75
N SER A 459 -47.44 18.63 -39.31
CA SER A 459 -47.04 19.55 -38.24
C SER A 459 -46.88 18.89 -36.86
N GLN A 460 -47.30 17.63 -36.69
CA GLN A 460 -47.05 16.81 -35.50
C GLN A 460 -45.58 16.39 -35.33
N ILE A 461 -44.76 16.56 -36.38
CA ILE A 461 -43.33 16.25 -36.37
C ILE A 461 -42.55 17.56 -36.13
N ASP A 462 -42.70 18.14 -34.94
CA ASP A 462 -42.21 19.50 -34.59
C ASP A 462 -40.75 19.74 -35.04
N PHE A 463 -39.85 18.79 -34.76
CA PHE A 463 -38.43 18.90 -35.10
C PHE A 463 -38.15 19.00 -36.61
N LEU A 464 -39.07 18.51 -37.45
CA LEU A 464 -38.95 18.59 -38.90
C LEU A 464 -39.31 20.00 -39.37
N VAL A 465 -40.35 20.60 -38.78
CA VAL A 465 -40.74 21.99 -39.04
C VAL A 465 -39.58 22.93 -38.66
N ASP A 466 -38.96 22.73 -37.49
CA ASP A 466 -37.81 23.52 -37.03
C ASP A 466 -36.61 23.48 -38.02
N GLN A 467 -36.26 22.29 -38.52
CA GLN A 467 -35.15 22.11 -39.48
C GLN A 467 -35.38 22.76 -40.84
N TYR A 468 -36.63 23.06 -41.19
CA TYR A 468 -36.99 23.73 -42.45
C TYR A 468 -37.48 25.16 -42.22
N ALA A 469 -37.28 25.76 -41.04
CA ALA A 469 -37.82 27.08 -40.66
C ALA A 469 -37.49 28.24 -41.62
N ASN A 470 -36.49 28.12 -42.49
CA ASN A 470 -36.19 29.13 -43.52
C ASN A 470 -36.93 28.93 -44.86
N VAL A 471 -37.82 27.93 -44.99
CA VAL A 471 -38.55 27.66 -46.24
C VAL A 471 -39.53 28.77 -46.61
N ASP A 472 -40.22 29.37 -45.62
CA ASP A 472 -41.13 30.50 -45.86
C ASP A 472 -40.37 31.70 -46.46
N ARG A 473 -39.17 32.00 -45.93
CA ARG A 473 -38.29 33.04 -46.50
C ARG A 473 -37.91 32.72 -47.94
N LEU A 474 -37.50 31.48 -48.23
CA LEU A 474 -37.15 31.07 -49.60
C LEU A 474 -38.35 31.15 -50.56
N SER A 475 -39.55 30.78 -50.10
CA SER A 475 -40.79 30.91 -50.89
C SER A 475 -41.12 32.37 -51.21
N LEU A 476 -40.93 33.29 -50.25
CA LEU A 476 -41.14 34.72 -50.45
C LEU A 476 -40.08 35.34 -51.37
N GLU A 477 -38.82 34.92 -51.24
CA GLU A 477 -37.73 35.36 -52.12
C GLU A 477 -37.94 34.89 -53.56
N GLN A 478 -38.33 33.63 -53.77
CA GLN A 478 -38.70 33.11 -55.09
C GLN A 478 -39.89 33.87 -55.68
N GLN A 479 -40.98 34.04 -54.91
CA GLN A 479 -42.15 34.78 -55.38
C GLN A 479 -41.80 36.22 -55.77
N THR A 480 -40.95 36.90 -54.99
CA THR A 480 -40.46 38.24 -55.28
C THR A 480 -39.66 38.27 -56.59
N ALA A 481 -38.74 37.32 -56.78
CA ALA A 481 -37.95 37.21 -58.01
C ALA A 481 -38.82 36.88 -59.25
N GLU A 482 -39.83 36.01 -59.10
CA GLU A 482 -40.78 35.63 -60.15
C GLU A 482 -41.72 36.78 -60.55
N ILE A 483 -42.08 37.65 -59.61
CA ILE A 483 -42.84 38.89 -59.88
C ILE A 483 -41.93 39.90 -60.59
N ALA A 484 -40.70 40.12 -60.11
CA ALA A 484 -39.74 41.05 -60.71
C ALA A 484 -39.42 40.67 -62.17
N ALA A 485 -39.11 39.39 -62.44
CA ALA A 485 -38.83 38.92 -63.79
C ALA A 485 -40.03 39.08 -64.75
N ALA A 486 -41.27 38.88 -64.27
CA ALA A 486 -42.48 39.10 -65.07
C ALA A 486 -42.75 40.60 -65.31
N TYR A 487 -42.47 41.45 -64.32
CA TYR A 487 -42.56 42.91 -64.41
C TYR A 487 -41.57 43.45 -65.46
N ASP A 488 -40.29 43.07 -65.35
CA ASP A 488 -39.23 43.49 -66.29
C ASP A 488 -39.48 42.99 -67.72
N SER A 489 -40.06 41.79 -67.86
CA SER A 489 -40.49 41.22 -69.14
C SER A 489 -41.80 41.82 -69.68
N LYS A 490 -42.38 42.83 -69.01
CA LYS A 490 -43.66 43.49 -69.36
C LYS A 490 -44.87 42.54 -69.39
N GLN A 491 -44.80 41.40 -68.72
CA GLN A 491 -45.88 40.42 -68.59
C GLN A 491 -46.79 40.80 -67.42
N TRP A 492 -47.40 42.00 -67.48
CA TRP A 492 -48.10 42.61 -66.35
C TRP A 492 -49.19 41.72 -65.74
N ALA A 493 -49.96 40.99 -66.56
CA ALA A 493 -51.01 40.09 -66.09
C ALA A 493 -50.45 38.87 -65.31
N LEU A 494 -49.24 38.41 -65.66
CA LEU A 494 -48.55 37.34 -64.94
C LEU A 494 -47.92 37.86 -63.63
N ALA A 495 -47.36 39.07 -63.65
CA ALA A 495 -46.86 39.71 -62.44
C ALA A 495 -48.01 39.94 -61.42
N GLU A 496 -49.16 40.44 -61.88
CA GLU A 496 -50.35 40.64 -61.04
C GLU A 496 -50.92 39.32 -60.50
N SER A 497 -51.00 38.26 -61.31
CA SER A 497 -51.49 36.96 -60.84
C SER A 497 -50.57 36.35 -59.77
N ARG A 498 -49.25 36.45 -59.95
CA ARG A 498 -48.23 36.01 -58.97
C ARG A 498 -48.21 36.83 -57.69
N LEU A 499 -48.65 38.09 -57.73
CA LEU A 499 -48.76 38.97 -56.56
C LEU A 499 -50.01 38.66 -55.72
N ARG A 500 -51.04 38.06 -56.33
CA ARG A 500 -52.29 37.63 -55.66
C ARG A 500 -52.27 36.19 -55.15
N SER A 501 -51.36 35.36 -55.65
CA SER A 501 -51.21 33.93 -55.31
C SER A 501 -50.26 33.67 -54.17
#